data_AF-A0AA41X942-F1
#
_entry.id   AF-A0AA41X942-F1
#
_cell.length_a   1.000
_cell.length_b   1.000
_cell.length_c   1.000
_cell.angle_alpha   90.00
_cell.angle_beta   90.00
_cell.angle_gamma   90.00
#
_symmetry.space_group_name_H-M   'P 1'
#
loop_
_entity.id
_entity.type
_entity.pdbx_description
1 polymer ?
#
loop_
_entity_poly.entity_id
_entity_poly.type
_entity_poly.pdbx_seq_one_letter_code
_entity_poly.pdbx_strand_id
1 'polypeptide(L)' 'MEHIYRGLRSFGILTMLIFGGTFVFRWLLRGEASADQFIGFAVGLVCLLTALLVKRKAKRHTA' A
#
# COMPACT_ATOMS: atom_id res chain seq x y z
N MET A 1 17.32 9.56 -2.53
CA MET A 1 16.35 8.48 -2.28
C MET A 1 15.19 8.87 -1.37
N GLU A 2 15.33 9.91 -0.52
CA GLU A 2 14.31 10.24 0.49
C GLU A 2 12.98 10.74 -0.10
N HIS A 3 13.01 11.55 -1.16
CA HIS A 3 11.79 12.02 -1.85
C HIS A 3 10.98 10.86 -2.46
N ILE A 4 11.67 9.89 -3.08
CA ILE A 4 11.05 8.69 -3.67
C ILE A 4 10.43 7.82 -2.57
N TYR A 5 11.16 7.60 -1.47
CA TYR A 5 10.64 6.85 -0.33
C TYR A 5 9.40 7.53 0.29
N ARG A 6 9.44 8.86 0.45
CA ARG A 6 8.33 9.63 1.01
C ARG A 6 7.09 9.56 0.12
N GLY A 7 7.27 9.75 -1.20
CA GLY A 7 6.19 9.62 -2.19
C GLY A 7 5.59 8.21 -2.22
N LEU A 8 6.44 7.18 -2.28
CA LEU A 8 5.99 5.79 -2.34
C LEU A 8 5.29 5.33 -1.07
N ARG A 9 5.73 5.83 0.10
CA ARG A 9 5.06 5.57 1.38
C ARG A 9 3.69 6.24 1.45
N SER A 10 3.60 7.53 1.11
CA SER A 10 2.33 8.26 1.13
C SER A 10 1.33 7.67 0.14
N PHE A 11 1.80 7.33 -1.07
CA PHE A 11 0.99 6.64 -2.08
C PHE A 11 0.50 5.29 -1.57
N GLY A 12 1.40 4.43 -1.06
CA GLY A 12 1.03 3.12 -0.53
C GLY A 12 0.01 3.20 0.62
N ILE A 13 0.16 4.15 1.55
CA ILE A 13 -0.81 4.37 2.64
C ILE A 13 -2.16 4.82 2.07
N LEU A 14 -2.17 5.77 1.14
CA LEU A 14 -3.41 6.28 0.54
C LEU A 14 -4.15 5.19 -0.23
N THR A 15 -3.44 4.40 -1.04
CA THR A 15 -4.00 3.27 -1.79
C THR A 15 -4.57 2.21 -0.84
N MET A 16 -3.86 1.90 0.25
CA MET A 16 -4.32 0.92 1.23
C MET A 16 -5.55 1.42 2.03
N LEU A 17 -5.63 2.73 2.30
CA LEU A 17 -6.82 3.35 2.90
C LEU A 17 -8.02 3.34 1.96
N ILE A 18 -7.84 3.70 0.69
CA ILE A 18 -8.94 3.76 -0.27
C ILE A 18 -9.45 2.36 -0.59
N PHE A 19 -8.57 1.43 -1.01
CA PHE A 19 -8.97 0.08 -1.38
C PHE A 19 -9.29 -0.80 -0.17
N GLY A 20 -8.48 -0.74 0.89
CA GLY A 20 -8.76 -1.47 2.13
C GLY A 20 -10.00 -0.94 2.85
N GLY A 21 -10.17 0.39 2.92
CA GLY A 21 -11.34 1.01 3.53
C GLY A 21 -12.61 0.70 2.76
N THR A 22 -12.61 0.83 1.43
CA THR A 22 -13.78 0.44 0.63
C THR A 22 -14.03 -1.07 0.65
N PHE A 23 -12.99 -1.91 0.77
CA PHE A 23 -13.15 -3.35 0.95
C PHE A 23 -13.86 -3.67 2.27
N VAL A 24 -13.37 -3.13 3.39
CA VAL A 24 -13.98 -3.35 4.72
C VAL A 24 -15.41 -2.80 4.74
N PHE A 25 -15.64 -1.61 4.20
CA PHE A 25 -16.98 -1.01 4.15
C PHE A 25 -17.96 -1.84 3.33
N ARG A 26 -17.54 -2.35 2.16
CA ARG A 26 -18.39 -3.16 1.28
C ARG A 26 -18.63 -4.55 1.88
N TRP A 27 -17.62 -5.13 2.52
CA TRP A 27 -17.75 -6.38 3.26
C TRP A 27 -18.74 -6.25 4.42
N LEU A 28 -18.65 -5.18 5.22
CA LEU A 28 -19.56 -4.96 6.36
C LEU A 28 -21.01 -4.69 5.93
N LEU A 29 -21.22 -3.96 4.83
CA LEU A 29 -22.56 -3.55 4.41
C LEU A 29 -23.28 -4.56 3.51
N ARG A 30 -22.54 -5.36 2.72
CA ARG A 30 -23.12 -6.30 1.75
C ARG A 30 -22.72 -7.75 1.95
N GLY A 31 -21.69 -8.04 2.74
CA GLY A 31 -21.12 -9.39 2.83
C GLY A 31 -20.48 -9.85 1.51
N GLU A 32 -20.26 -8.94 0.56
CA GLU A 32 -19.72 -9.23 -0.77
C GLU A 32 -18.26 -8.78 -0.84
N ALA A 33 -17.35 -9.72 -1.12
CA ALA A 33 -15.99 -9.40 -1.53
C ALA A 33 -15.95 -9.13 -3.03
N SER A 34 -15.61 -7.91 -3.43
CA SER A 34 -15.32 -7.59 -4.83
C SER A 34 -13.86 -7.90 -5.17
N ALA A 35 -13.65 -8.64 -6.25
CA ALA A 35 -12.32 -8.97 -6.76
C ALA A 35 -11.49 -7.71 -7.06
N ASP A 36 -12.11 -6.66 -7.60
CA ASP A 36 -11.46 -5.38 -7.91
C ASP A 36 -10.86 -4.69 -6.68
N GLN A 37 -11.54 -4.78 -5.52
CA GLN A 37 -11.04 -4.20 -4.27
C GLN A 37 -9.90 -5.01 -3.68
N PHE A 38 -9.93 -6.33 -3.86
CA PHE A 38 -8.85 -7.22 -3.43
C PHE A 38 -7.58 -6.99 -4.24
N ILE A 39 -7.70 -6.79 -5.55
CA ILE A 39 -6.58 -6.43 -6.44
C ILE A 39 -5.99 -5.08 -6.01
N GLY A 40 -6.82 -4.07 -5.77
CA GLY A 40 -6.32 -2.77 -5.32
C GLY A 40 -5.65 -2.80 -3.94
N PHE A 41 -6.15 -3.64 -3.02
CA PHE A 41 -5.48 -3.89 -1.75
C PHE A 41 -4.11 -4.55 -1.93
N ALA A 42 -4.01 -5.56 -2.80
CA ALA A 42 -2.75 -6.23 -3.12
C ALA A 42 -1.72 -5.27 -3.75
N VAL A 43 -2.15 -4.39 -4.66
CA VAL A 43 -1.29 -3.36 -5.25
C VAL A 43 -0.78 -2.40 -4.17
N GLY A 44 -1.64 -1.95 -3.26
CA GLY A 44 -1.23 -1.11 -2.12
C GLY A 44 -0.18 -1.79 -1.23
N LEU A 45 -0.34 -3.08 -0.97
CA LEU A 45 0.63 -3.88 -0.20
C LEU A 45 1.99 -3.98 -0.93
N VAL A 46 1.99 -4.24 -2.24
CA VAL A 46 3.22 -4.29 -3.06
C VAL A 46 3.94 -2.93 -3.05
N CYS A 47 3.23 -1.82 -3.14
CA CYS A 47 3.82 -0.48 -3.02
C CYS A 47 4.49 -0.27 -1.66
N LEU A 48 3.84 -0.68 -0.56
CA LEU A 48 4.42 -0.57 0.79
C LEU A 48 5.65 -1.46 0.96
N LEU A 49 5.61 -2.70 0.48
CA LEU A 49 6.76 -3.60 0.48
C LEU A 49 7.93 -3.00 -0.31
N THR A 50 7.65 -2.42 -1.47
CA THR A 50 8.67 -1.75 -2.29
C THR A 50 9.27 -0.55 -1.55
N ALA A 51 8.46 0.26 -0.87
CA ALA A 51 8.93 1.36 -0.03
C ALA A 51 9.84 0.87 1.12
N LEU A 52 9.51 -0.26 1.75
CA LEU A 52 10.33 -0.85 2.80
C LEU A 52 11.67 -1.36 2.25
N LEU A 53 11.68 -1.98 1.07
CA LEU A 53 12.91 -2.44 0.41
C LEU A 53 13.82 -1.26 0.03
N VAL A 54 13.25 -0.20 -0.55
CA VAL A 54 13.99 1.04 -0.88
C VAL A 54 14.58 1.66 0.39
N LYS A 55 13.81 1.73 1.49
CA LYS A 55 14.31 2.22 2.78
C LYS A 55 15.49 1.39 3.30
N ARG A 56 15.38 0.05 3.24
CA ARG A 56 16.45 -0.85 3.70
C ARG A 56 17.70 -0.75 2.83
N LYS A 57 17.55 -0.65 1.51
CA LYS A 57 18.67 -0.42 0.57
C LYS A 57 19.38 0.91 0.85
N ALA A 58 18.62 1.99 1.02
CA ALA A 58 19.18 3.30 1.34
C ALA A 58 19.97 3.27 2.66
N LYS A 59 19.45 2.60 3.69
CA LYS A 59 20.12 2.48 4.99
C LYS A 59 21.41 1.64 4.96
N ARG A 60 21.50 0.65 4.05
CA ARG A 60 22.72 -0.17 3.86
C ARG A 60 23.83 0.53 3.06
N HIS A 61 23.51 1.62 2.35
CA HIS A 61 24.47 2.35 1.52
C HIS A 61 25.18 3.49 2.27
N THR A 62 24.84 3.71 3.54
CA THR A 62 25.38 4.76 4.43
C THR A 62 26.08 4.15 5.66
N ALA A 63 26.28 2.82 5.68
CA ALA A 63 27.05 2.10 6.69
C ALA A 63 28.31 1.53 6.01
#